data_AF-A0A927X749-F1
#
_entry.id   AF-A0A927X749-F1
#
_cell.length_a   1.000
_cell.length_b   1.000
_cell.length_c   1.000
_cell.angle_alpha   90.00
_cell.angle_beta   90.00
_cell.angle_gamma   90.00
#
_symmetry.space_group_name_H-M   'P 1'
#
loop_
_entity.id
_entity.type
_entity.pdbx_description
1 polymer ?
#
loop_
_entity_poly.entity_id
_entity_poly.type
_entity_poly.pdbx_seq_one_letter_code
_entity_poly.pdbx_strand_id
1 'polypeptide(L)'
;MKKSFKTMFTFVMVIAALVPFIKVNASEEKAIGTTEAKIKGTNYEIDVDHSKITLDSNANVELTGNADNYFINVKENATNVTITLNNYSVSTGGWRNAINLNSGSSIKVILVGKNSITVGNEASAIRVIEGTSLVIEGSGKLTAKISNGGSAASSAVIGSQYDLNCGDITINGGTIITEYEGGGTPSGIGTGDWYSNEGDVKGNITINGGNITTSVLGSARGGSVMNIGGNGNAIIYTELVDGTLNEFNGIIFDTNNNTSEVMGNVTISEDLSIPANYTLTISADSSLTISEGVTLTNEGEIENLGSIMNNGNIQNEGTLTNTGSLNSDTEIEGVTGNTINPASYEYLEGTNLKFIKDEDKTLTFRINADYSLFENGGKVYVNDKLLDEKDYTSKSGSTIIKLDEQYMNSLNTGSYVLKVIFNNKAEAKTTFTVEKKKEEEKTATVKTTNETTASSKIENPKTSDKIIIYLSLLGLSIIGLIGMHFKKKLFN
;
A
#
# COMPACT_ATOMS: atom_id res chain seq x y z
N MET A 1 9.09 79.01 59.08
CA MET A 1 7.92 78.41 58.40
C MET A 1 8.41 77.49 57.29
N LYS A 2 8.43 76.18 57.53
CA LYS A 2 8.67 75.14 56.50
C LYS A 2 7.55 74.12 56.67
N LYS A 3 6.63 74.05 55.69
CA LYS A 3 5.59 73.01 55.60
C LYS A 3 6.20 71.81 54.86
N SER A 4 6.23 70.66 55.53
CA SER A 4 6.49 69.35 54.92
C SER A 4 5.18 68.81 54.39
N PHE A 5 5.13 68.52 53.08
CA PHE A 5 4.06 67.79 52.42
C PHE A 5 4.27 66.31 52.68
N LYS A 6 3.33 65.66 53.37
CA LYS A 6 3.32 64.22 53.61
C LYS A 6 2.37 63.59 52.60
N THR A 7 2.91 63.08 51.50
CA THR A 7 2.15 62.33 50.49
C THR A 7 1.87 60.94 51.04
N MET A 8 0.59 60.63 51.23
CA MET A 8 0.10 59.32 51.65
C MET A 8 0.06 58.42 50.41
N PHE A 9 0.94 57.41 50.36
CA PHE A 9 0.91 56.36 49.34
C PHE A 9 -0.23 55.40 49.67
N THR A 10 -1.31 55.46 48.89
CA THR A 10 -2.35 54.43 48.89
C THR A 10 -1.81 53.23 48.11
N PHE A 11 -1.49 52.15 48.82
CA PHE A 11 -1.11 50.87 48.22
C PHE A 11 -2.37 50.23 47.62
N VAL A 12 -2.56 50.37 46.30
CA VAL A 12 -3.52 49.54 45.57
C VAL A 12 -2.86 48.17 45.40
N MET A 13 -3.23 47.21 46.24
CA MET A 13 -2.98 45.80 45.96
C MET A 13 -3.74 45.43 44.69
N VAL A 14 -3.02 45.31 43.57
CA VAL A 14 -3.49 44.54 42.43
C VAL A 14 -3.48 43.08 42.88
N ILE A 15 -4.65 42.58 43.27
CA ILE A 15 -4.88 41.13 43.39
C ILE A 15 -4.85 40.61 41.97
N ALA A 16 -3.69 40.08 41.54
CA ALA A 16 -3.64 39.19 40.40
C ALA A 16 -4.50 37.98 40.77
N ALA A 17 -5.68 37.87 40.19
CA ALA A 17 -6.48 36.66 40.29
C ALA A 17 -5.64 35.53 39.70
N LEU A 18 -5.11 34.65 40.55
CA LEU A 18 -4.63 33.34 40.12
C LEU A 18 -5.84 32.63 39.51
N VAL A 19 -5.92 32.60 38.19
CA VAL A 19 -6.82 31.69 37.48
C VAL A 19 -6.34 30.28 37.82
N PRO A 20 -7.18 29.39 38.39
CA PRO A 20 -6.73 28.06 38.78
C PRO A 20 -6.48 27.24 37.52
N PHE A 21 -5.22 27.10 37.12
CA PHE A 21 -4.78 26.08 36.18
C PHE A 21 -4.96 24.72 36.86
N ILE A 22 -6.03 23.99 36.52
CA ILE A 22 -6.21 22.63 36.99
C ILE A 22 -5.35 21.72 36.12
N LYS A 23 -4.12 21.45 36.57
CA LYS A 23 -3.28 20.41 35.98
C LYS A 23 -3.88 19.05 36.31
N VAL A 24 -4.47 18.39 35.32
CA VAL A 24 -5.21 17.13 35.53
C VAL A 24 -4.25 15.94 35.47
N ASN A 25 -4.12 15.22 36.58
CA ASN A 25 -3.46 13.92 36.62
C ASN A 25 -4.51 12.79 36.53
N ALA A 26 -4.51 12.12 35.38
CA ALA A 26 -5.00 10.78 35.04
C ALA A 26 -6.31 10.26 35.71
N SER A 27 -7.33 10.08 34.87
CA SER A 27 -8.40 9.04 34.86
C SER A 27 -9.84 9.54 34.94
N GLU A 28 -10.10 10.70 35.52
CA GLU A 28 -11.45 11.24 35.59
C GLU A 28 -11.86 11.93 34.29
N GLU A 29 -13.03 11.56 33.80
CA GLU A 29 -13.71 12.21 32.69
C GLU A 29 -14.19 13.60 33.12
N LYS A 30 -13.83 14.63 32.36
CA LYS A 30 -14.20 16.02 32.65
C LYS A 30 -15.08 16.57 31.55
N ALA A 31 -16.15 17.25 31.93
CA ALA A 31 -16.99 17.98 31.00
C ALA A 31 -16.21 19.16 30.38
N ILE A 32 -16.46 19.41 29.10
CA ILE A 32 -15.92 20.53 28.34
C ILE A 32 -17.10 21.40 27.89
N GLY A 33 -17.19 22.63 28.41
CA GLY A 33 -18.28 23.54 28.07
C GLY A 33 -19.60 23.19 28.74
N THR A 34 -20.70 23.67 28.14
CA THR A 34 -22.08 23.47 28.61
C THR A 34 -22.80 22.32 27.92
N THR A 35 -22.10 21.63 27.02
CA THR A 35 -22.62 20.56 26.17
C THR A 35 -22.15 19.19 26.67
N GLU A 36 -22.60 18.11 26.03
CA GLU A 36 -22.23 16.73 26.40
C GLU A 36 -20.77 16.36 26.10
N ALA A 37 -19.92 17.33 25.72
CA ALA A 37 -18.53 17.08 25.42
C ALA A 37 -17.71 16.76 26.67
N LYS A 38 -16.78 15.83 26.51
CA LYS A 38 -15.94 15.36 27.59
C LYS A 38 -14.52 15.09 27.12
N ILE A 39 -13.59 15.29 28.04
CA ILE A 39 -12.17 14.95 27.90
C ILE A 39 -11.74 14.01 29.00
N LYS A 40 -11.01 12.99 28.62
CA LYS A 40 -10.33 12.07 29.55
C LYS A 40 -8.88 11.98 29.14
N GLY A 41 -7.96 11.87 30.10
CA GLY A 41 -6.55 11.70 29.78
C GLY A 41 -5.58 12.39 30.74
N THR A 42 -4.41 12.73 30.21
CA THR A 42 -3.29 13.30 30.96
C THR A 42 -2.62 14.47 30.24
N ASN A 43 -1.90 15.29 31.01
CA ASN A 43 -1.07 16.40 30.54
C ASN A 43 -1.82 17.44 29.69
N TYR A 44 -3.01 17.81 30.18
CA TYR A 44 -3.80 18.90 29.62
C TYR A 44 -4.27 19.87 30.70
N GLU A 45 -4.57 21.08 30.28
CA GLU A 45 -5.20 22.14 31.08
C GLU A 45 -6.46 22.63 30.36
N ILE A 46 -7.56 22.80 31.10
CA ILE A 46 -8.81 23.38 30.57
C ILE A 46 -8.94 24.80 31.08
N ASP A 47 -9.07 25.73 30.16
CA ASP A 47 -9.40 27.13 30.39
C ASP A 47 -10.83 27.36 29.89
N VAL A 48 -11.78 27.21 30.82
CA VAL A 48 -13.22 27.22 30.54
C VAL A 48 -13.67 28.60 30.03
N ASP A 49 -13.12 29.68 30.61
CA ASP A 49 -13.48 31.05 30.27
C ASP A 49 -13.12 31.40 28.83
N HIS A 50 -12.05 30.80 28.30
CA HIS A 50 -11.60 31.00 26.92
C HIS A 50 -11.94 29.83 25.98
N SER A 51 -12.69 28.84 26.47
CA SER A 51 -13.04 27.63 25.72
C SER A 51 -11.81 26.97 25.08
N LYS A 52 -10.74 26.79 25.86
CA LYS A 52 -9.43 26.35 25.39
C LYS A 52 -8.94 25.14 26.16
N ILE A 53 -8.50 24.12 25.44
CA ILE A 53 -7.79 22.97 25.99
C ILE A 53 -6.33 23.11 25.58
N THR A 54 -5.42 23.15 26.54
CA THR A 54 -3.98 23.26 26.26
C THR A 54 -3.31 21.92 26.49
N LEU A 55 -2.56 21.41 25.51
CA LEU A 55 -1.85 20.13 25.59
C LEU A 55 -0.34 20.35 25.74
N ASP A 56 0.25 19.71 26.75
CA ASP A 56 1.69 19.65 27.00
C ASP A 56 2.33 18.43 26.31
N SER A 57 3.67 18.33 26.31
CA SER A 57 4.35 17.11 25.88
C SER A 57 3.84 15.88 26.63
N ASN A 58 3.76 14.75 25.93
CA ASN A 58 3.21 13.49 26.41
C ASN A 58 1.71 13.57 26.79
N ALA A 59 0.97 14.57 26.30
CA ALA A 59 -0.48 14.55 26.40
C ALA A 59 -1.06 13.33 25.71
N ASN A 60 -1.99 12.68 26.37
CA ASN A 60 -2.76 11.58 25.82
C ASN A 60 -4.19 11.79 26.26
N VAL A 61 -5.03 12.26 25.32
CA VAL A 61 -6.39 12.68 25.61
C VAL A 61 -7.37 12.00 24.67
N GLU A 62 -8.52 11.64 25.20
CA GLU A 62 -9.69 11.19 24.45
C GLU A 62 -10.79 12.23 24.59
N LEU A 63 -11.33 12.66 23.45
CA LEU A 63 -12.44 13.59 23.35
C LEU A 63 -13.67 12.86 22.83
N THR A 64 -14.81 13.11 23.46
CA THR A 64 -16.10 12.50 23.11
C THR A 64 -17.22 13.54 23.18
N GLY A 65 -18.32 13.31 22.47
CA GLY A 65 -19.51 14.14 22.56
C GLY A 65 -19.41 15.43 21.75
N ASN A 66 -20.36 16.34 21.97
CA ASN A 66 -20.50 17.56 21.18
C ASN A 66 -19.99 18.77 21.98
N ALA A 67 -18.98 19.48 21.48
CA ALA A 67 -18.44 20.69 22.08
C ALA A 67 -18.82 21.92 21.25
N ASP A 68 -19.24 22.98 21.92
CA ASP A 68 -19.45 24.26 21.26
C ASP A 68 -18.33 25.22 21.62
N ASN A 69 -17.68 25.76 20.59
CA ASN A 69 -16.74 26.86 20.67
C ASN A 69 -15.42 26.56 21.38
N TYR A 70 -15.07 25.28 21.56
CA TYR A 70 -13.80 24.85 22.15
C TYR A 70 -12.72 24.62 21.11
N PHE A 71 -11.50 25.00 21.44
CA PHE A 71 -10.33 24.67 20.62
C PHE A 71 -9.21 24.05 21.44
N ILE A 72 -8.38 23.27 20.75
CA ILE A 72 -7.22 22.59 21.28
C ILE A 72 -5.98 23.37 20.85
N ASN A 73 -5.17 23.77 21.83
CA ASN A 73 -3.90 24.43 21.62
C ASN A 73 -2.75 23.53 22.09
N VAL A 74 -1.96 23.05 21.14
CA VAL A 74 -0.76 22.24 21.43
C VAL A 74 0.40 23.20 21.70
N LYS A 75 1.05 23.12 22.87
CA LYS A 75 2.13 24.05 23.22
C LYS A 75 3.32 23.95 22.25
N GLU A 76 4.09 25.03 22.16
CA GLU A 76 5.35 25.04 21.42
C GLU A 76 6.27 23.90 21.85
N ASN A 77 6.92 23.25 20.89
CA ASN A 77 7.82 22.11 21.10
C ASN A 77 7.19 20.89 21.82
N ALA A 78 5.86 20.84 21.93
CA ALA A 78 5.20 19.69 22.53
C ALA A 78 5.33 18.45 21.64
N THR A 79 5.84 17.35 22.21
CA THR A 79 6.07 16.09 21.51
C THR A 79 5.33 14.95 22.21
N ASN A 80 5.13 13.82 21.50
CA ASN A 80 4.36 12.67 21.98
C ASN A 80 2.92 13.01 22.40
N VAL A 81 2.30 13.97 21.72
CA VAL A 81 0.90 14.34 21.97
C VAL A 81 -0.02 13.43 21.16
N THR A 82 -0.94 12.75 21.83
CA THR A 82 -1.98 11.91 21.21
C THR A 82 -3.36 12.47 21.54
N ILE A 83 -4.18 12.67 20.51
CA ILE A 83 -5.56 13.11 20.61
C ILE A 83 -6.43 12.02 19.97
N THR A 84 -7.24 11.33 20.77
CA THR A 84 -8.25 10.42 20.25
C THR A 84 -9.56 11.18 20.10
N LEU A 85 -10.09 11.25 18.88
CA LEU A 85 -11.43 11.76 18.60
C LEU A 85 -12.37 10.56 18.52
N ASN A 86 -13.29 10.46 19.48
CA ASN A 86 -14.22 9.33 19.58
C ASN A 86 -15.67 9.83 19.61
N ASN A 87 -16.32 9.81 18.43
CA ASN A 87 -17.63 10.43 18.26
C ASN A 87 -17.66 11.88 18.78
N TYR A 88 -16.58 12.61 18.53
CA TYR A 88 -16.40 13.99 18.95
C TYR A 88 -16.82 14.94 17.83
N SER A 89 -17.70 15.87 18.16
CA SER A 89 -18.06 16.97 17.24
C SER A 89 -17.75 18.30 17.87
N VAL A 90 -17.16 19.22 17.11
CA VAL A 90 -16.93 20.59 17.57
C VAL A 90 -17.21 21.61 16.48
N SER A 91 -17.80 22.73 16.89
CA SER A 91 -17.94 23.93 16.06
C SER A 91 -17.20 25.09 16.70
N THR A 92 -16.26 25.72 15.98
CA THR A 92 -15.58 26.94 16.46
C THR A 92 -16.07 28.17 15.68
N GLY A 93 -16.35 29.25 16.41
CA GLY A 93 -16.71 30.53 15.80
C GLY A 93 -15.48 31.39 15.45
N GLY A 94 -15.60 32.16 14.37
CA GLY A 94 -14.60 33.15 13.96
C GLY A 94 -13.32 32.54 13.39
N TRP A 95 -12.18 33.18 13.67
CA TRP A 95 -10.85 32.82 13.12
C TRP A 95 -10.12 31.75 13.95
N ARG A 96 -10.84 30.94 14.73
CA ARG A 96 -10.23 29.95 15.64
C ARG A 96 -10.14 28.58 15.00
N ASN A 97 -8.91 28.11 14.84
CA ASN A 97 -8.64 26.71 14.53
C ASN A 97 -9.20 25.79 15.61
N ALA A 98 -9.76 24.64 15.25
CA ALA A 98 -10.23 23.69 16.26
C ALA A 98 -9.06 22.95 16.91
N ILE A 99 -8.03 22.61 16.13
CA ILE A 99 -6.75 22.08 16.63
C ILE A 99 -5.62 22.95 16.09
N ASN A 100 -4.89 23.61 16.98
CA ASN A 100 -3.77 24.50 16.65
C ASN A 100 -2.44 23.91 17.11
N LEU A 101 -1.55 23.62 16.16
CA LEU A 101 -0.16 23.24 16.43
C LEU A 101 0.71 24.50 16.45
N ASN A 102 1.41 24.73 17.56
CA ASN A 102 2.41 25.79 17.66
C ASN A 102 3.81 25.29 17.26
N SER A 103 4.74 26.22 17.01
CA SER A 103 6.07 25.91 16.46
C SER A 103 6.77 24.74 17.18
N GLY A 104 7.34 23.82 16.39
CA GLY A 104 8.08 22.65 16.90
C GLY A 104 7.20 21.54 17.48
N SER A 105 5.87 21.70 17.51
CA SER A 105 4.97 20.66 18.07
C SER A 105 4.70 19.53 17.08
N SER A 106 4.45 18.34 17.62
CA SER A 106 4.15 17.14 16.84
C SER A 106 3.06 16.34 17.52
N ILE A 107 2.00 16.02 16.77
CA ILE A 107 0.83 15.31 17.31
C ILE A 107 0.45 14.10 16.47
N LYS A 108 -0.25 13.19 17.14
CA LYS A 108 -1.00 12.09 16.55
C LYS A 108 -2.48 12.26 16.86
N VAL A 109 -3.33 12.16 15.85
CA VAL A 109 -4.78 12.13 15.96
C VAL A 109 -5.26 10.72 15.63
N ILE A 110 -5.99 10.10 16.56
CA ILE A 110 -6.59 8.76 16.38
C ILE A 110 -8.09 8.94 16.17
N LEU A 111 -8.60 8.48 15.05
CA LEU A 111 -10.01 8.55 14.69
C LEU A 111 -10.74 7.28 15.16
N VAL A 112 -11.75 7.46 16.00
CA VAL A 112 -12.70 6.44 16.45
C VAL A 112 -14.12 6.95 16.23
N GLY A 113 -15.00 6.07 15.74
CA GLY A 113 -16.39 6.45 15.47
C GLY A 113 -16.52 7.55 14.41
N LYS A 114 -17.51 8.44 14.55
CA LYS A 114 -17.79 9.52 13.58
C LYS A 114 -17.53 10.87 14.20
N ASN A 115 -16.49 11.57 13.73
CA ASN A 115 -16.06 12.84 14.26
C ASN A 115 -16.36 13.98 13.27
N SER A 116 -16.67 15.16 13.79
CA SER A 116 -16.95 16.34 12.98
C SER A 116 -16.24 17.56 13.54
N ILE A 117 -15.52 18.30 12.70
CA ILE A 117 -14.91 19.58 13.07
C ILE A 117 -15.39 20.63 12.08
N THR A 118 -16.12 21.62 12.57
CA THR A 118 -16.55 22.77 11.76
C THR A 118 -15.89 24.02 12.32
N VAL A 119 -15.24 24.80 11.47
CA VAL A 119 -14.60 26.07 11.85
C VAL A 119 -15.16 27.23 11.04
N GLY A 120 -14.89 28.46 11.47
CA GLY A 120 -15.28 29.67 10.75
C GLY A 120 -14.30 30.10 9.65
N ASN A 121 -14.55 31.28 9.08
CA ASN A 121 -13.70 31.88 8.05
C ASN A 121 -12.22 31.97 8.48
N GLU A 122 -11.29 31.79 7.55
CA GLU A 122 -9.83 31.90 7.76
C GLU A 122 -9.26 31.00 8.87
N ALA A 123 -10.00 29.97 9.29
CA ALA A 123 -9.57 28.97 10.25
C ALA A 123 -9.34 27.64 9.55
N SER A 124 -8.47 26.80 10.13
CA SER A 124 -8.31 25.39 9.76
C SER A 124 -8.95 24.50 10.81
N ALA A 125 -9.58 23.40 10.39
CA ALA A 125 -10.02 22.37 11.31
C ALA A 125 -8.83 21.82 12.10
N ILE A 126 -7.71 21.57 11.40
CA ILE A 126 -6.43 21.24 12.01
C ILE A 126 -5.35 22.07 11.35
N ARG A 127 -4.77 23.01 12.10
CA ARG A 127 -3.72 23.90 11.59
C ARG A 127 -2.35 23.25 11.75
N VAL A 128 -1.67 23.04 10.64
CA VAL A 128 -0.32 22.46 10.55
C VAL A 128 0.58 23.42 9.78
N ILE A 129 1.53 24.02 10.46
CA ILE A 129 2.47 25.00 9.90
C ILE A 129 3.90 24.46 9.85
N GLU A 130 4.76 25.13 9.12
CA GLU A 130 6.19 24.80 9.04
C GLU A 130 6.81 24.48 10.41
N GLY A 131 7.57 23.37 10.46
CA GLY A 131 8.20 22.87 11.68
C GLY A 131 7.26 22.16 12.64
N THR A 132 6.01 21.89 12.25
CA THR A 132 5.07 21.05 13.00
C THR A 132 4.75 19.77 12.23
N SER A 133 4.30 18.73 12.93
CA SER A 133 3.88 17.48 12.28
C SER A 133 2.55 16.95 12.82
N LEU A 134 1.75 16.41 11.91
CA LEU A 134 0.47 15.77 12.17
C LEU A 134 0.49 14.35 11.62
N VAL A 135 0.17 13.37 12.46
CA VAL A 135 -0.14 12.00 12.03
C VAL A 135 -1.62 11.73 12.29
N ILE A 136 -2.36 11.26 11.29
CA ILE A 136 -3.75 10.79 11.44
C ILE A 136 -3.77 9.27 11.24
N GLU A 137 -4.40 8.56 12.17
CA GLU A 137 -4.57 7.10 12.10
C GLU A 137 -5.91 6.66 12.75
N GLY A 138 -6.16 5.35 12.75
CA GLY A 138 -7.43 4.77 13.21
C GLY A 138 -8.40 4.52 12.06
N SER A 139 -9.48 3.80 12.34
CA SER A 139 -10.49 3.40 11.34
C SER A 139 -11.74 4.29 11.36
N GLY A 140 -11.79 5.28 12.25
CA GLY A 140 -12.91 6.21 12.36
C GLY A 140 -13.00 7.20 11.19
N LYS A 141 -14.08 7.97 11.20
CA LYS A 141 -14.36 9.04 10.24
C LYS A 141 -14.07 10.41 10.86
N LEU A 142 -13.50 11.32 10.07
CA LEU A 142 -13.42 12.75 10.32
C LEU A 142 -14.06 13.51 9.16
N THR A 143 -15.12 14.25 9.43
CA THR A 143 -15.59 15.31 8.54
C THR A 143 -15.07 16.65 9.07
N ALA A 144 -14.16 17.27 8.33
CA ALA A 144 -13.56 18.56 8.67
C ALA A 144 -14.09 19.62 7.69
N LYS A 145 -14.53 20.76 8.20
CA LYS A 145 -15.23 21.77 7.41
C LYS A 145 -14.84 23.18 7.79
N ILE A 146 -14.62 24.01 6.79
CA ILE A 146 -14.64 25.48 6.95
C ILE A 146 -16.03 25.97 6.53
N SER A 147 -16.77 26.53 7.48
CA SER A 147 -18.08 27.14 7.29
C SER A 147 -17.97 28.65 7.13
N ASN A 148 -18.78 29.24 6.25
CA ASN A 148 -18.73 30.69 5.95
C ASN A 148 -17.33 31.18 5.55
N GLY A 149 -16.61 30.36 4.79
CA GLY A 149 -15.38 30.75 4.14
C GLY A 149 -15.58 32.02 3.32
N GLY A 150 -14.64 32.94 3.43
CA GLY A 150 -14.65 34.17 2.67
C GLY A 150 -14.52 33.91 1.17
N SER A 151 -14.49 34.99 0.39
CA SER A 151 -14.17 34.89 -1.03
C SER A 151 -12.74 34.39 -1.26
N ALA A 152 -11.84 34.55 -0.27
CA ALA A 152 -10.45 34.12 -0.30
C ALA A 152 -10.29 32.66 0.16
N ALA A 153 -9.50 31.89 -0.57
CA ALA A 153 -9.05 30.55 -0.17
C ALA A 153 -7.93 30.60 0.90
N SER A 154 -8.12 31.39 1.95
CA SER A 154 -7.06 31.78 2.89
C SER A 154 -6.58 30.69 3.84
N SER A 155 -7.17 29.50 3.85
CA SER A 155 -6.77 28.43 4.77
C SER A 155 -7.08 27.08 4.20
N ALA A 156 -6.15 26.13 4.33
CA ALA A 156 -6.47 24.73 4.13
C ALA A 156 -7.39 24.23 5.24
N VAL A 157 -8.28 23.28 4.93
CA VAL A 157 -9.14 22.66 5.95
C VAL A 157 -8.27 21.90 6.96
N ILE A 158 -7.34 21.09 6.47
CA ILE A 158 -6.26 20.44 7.23
C ILE A 158 -4.93 20.90 6.64
N GLY A 159 -4.17 21.69 7.40
CA GLY A 159 -2.87 22.16 6.96
C GLY A 159 -2.61 23.62 7.29
N SER A 160 -1.90 24.34 6.43
CA SER A 160 -1.49 25.72 6.73
C SER A 160 -2.56 26.75 6.38
N GLN A 161 -2.33 27.97 6.83
CA GLN A 161 -3.16 29.13 6.54
C GLN A 161 -2.36 30.17 5.80
N TYR A 162 -3.01 30.93 4.93
CA TYR A 162 -2.40 31.98 4.12
C TYR A 162 -1.20 31.44 3.33
N ASP A 163 -0.25 32.28 2.98
CA ASP A 163 0.97 31.91 2.23
C ASP A 163 2.03 31.22 3.13
N LEU A 164 1.60 30.53 4.18
CA LEU A 164 2.50 29.82 5.08
C LEU A 164 2.80 28.43 4.53
N ASN A 165 4.06 28.03 4.63
CA ASN A 165 4.46 26.65 4.42
C ASN A 165 3.70 25.71 5.36
N CYS A 166 3.29 24.56 4.82
CA CYS A 166 2.70 23.49 5.58
C CYS A 166 3.78 22.71 6.32
N GLY A 167 3.43 22.25 7.52
CA GLY A 167 4.22 21.23 8.20
C GLY A 167 4.02 19.86 7.56
N ASP A 168 4.58 18.83 8.19
CA ASP A 168 4.45 17.47 7.67
C ASP A 168 3.09 16.90 8.06
N ILE A 169 2.32 16.42 7.08
CA ILE A 169 1.05 15.73 7.29
C ILE A 169 1.23 14.27 6.87
N THR A 170 0.94 13.35 7.78
CA THR A 170 0.93 11.91 7.50
C THR A 170 -0.45 11.33 7.78
N ILE A 171 -1.03 10.61 6.83
CA ILE A 171 -2.31 9.92 6.96
C ILE A 171 -2.06 8.43 6.78
N ASN A 172 -2.29 7.65 7.84
CA ASN A 172 -2.11 6.21 7.84
C ASN A 172 -3.43 5.43 7.68
N GLY A 173 -4.57 6.08 7.88
CA GLY A 173 -5.88 5.43 7.81
C GLY A 173 -7.04 6.35 8.16
N GLY A 174 -8.24 5.76 8.14
CA GLY A 174 -9.51 6.42 8.47
C GLY A 174 -10.24 6.94 7.24
N THR A 175 -11.48 7.38 7.45
CA THR A 175 -12.24 8.11 6.43
C THR A 175 -12.10 9.61 6.70
N ILE A 176 -11.50 10.37 5.79
CA ILE A 176 -11.30 11.81 5.95
C ILE A 176 -12.06 12.54 4.85
N ILE A 177 -12.97 13.42 5.25
CA ILE A 177 -13.74 14.25 4.33
C ILE A 177 -13.46 15.70 4.70
N THR A 178 -12.95 16.48 3.75
CA THR A 178 -12.76 17.92 3.91
C THR A 178 -13.76 18.70 3.07
N GLU A 179 -14.42 19.67 3.68
CA GLU A 179 -15.44 20.50 3.04
C GLU A 179 -15.11 22.00 3.19
N TYR A 180 -15.47 22.78 2.18
CA TYR A 180 -15.37 24.23 2.21
C TYR A 180 -16.69 24.86 1.74
N GLU A 181 -17.25 25.77 2.54
CA GLU A 181 -18.39 26.60 2.15
C GLU A 181 -17.94 28.04 2.01
N GLY A 182 -17.72 28.53 0.79
CA GLY A 182 -17.34 29.91 0.54
C GLY A 182 -17.17 30.21 -0.95
N GLY A 183 -16.68 31.42 -1.25
CA GLY A 183 -16.47 31.85 -2.64
C GLY A 183 -15.12 31.43 -3.25
N GLY A 184 -14.19 30.91 -2.43
CA GLY A 184 -12.86 30.46 -2.85
C GLY A 184 -12.75 28.94 -2.99
N THR A 185 -11.57 28.47 -3.45
CA THR A 185 -11.23 27.04 -3.64
C THR A 185 -9.99 26.67 -2.84
N PRO A 186 -10.03 26.63 -1.49
CA PRO A 186 -8.86 26.24 -0.71
C PRO A 186 -8.55 24.75 -0.84
N SER A 187 -7.31 24.42 -0.47
CA SER A 187 -6.89 23.05 -0.22
C SER A 187 -7.74 22.43 0.87
N GLY A 188 -8.26 21.24 0.64
CA GLY A 188 -8.80 20.45 1.75
C GLY A 188 -7.66 19.94 2.61
N ILE A 189 -6.58 19.46 2.00
CA ILE A 189 -5.37 19.00 2.69
C ILE A 189 -4.13 19.62 2.06
N GLY A 190 -3.37 20.41 2.82
CA GLY A 190 -2.12 21.01 2.38
C GLY A 190 -1.98 22.48 2.75
N THR A 191 -1.75 23.37 1.78
CA THR A 191 -1.48 24.79 2.06
C THR A 191 -2.69 25.68 1.82
N GLY A 192 -2.84 26.72 2.67
CA GLY A 192 -3.70 27.86 2.35
C GLY A 192 -3.05 28.76 1.28
N ASP A 193 -3.79 29.74 0.79
CA ASP A 193 -3.24 30.78 -0.11
C ASP A 193 -3.94 32.13 0.13
N TRP A 194 -3.14 33.20 0.24
CA TRP A 194 -3.63 34.56 0.37
C TRP A 194 -3.35 35.36 -0.91
N TYR A 195 -4.41 35.99 -1.42
CA TYR A 195 -4.39 36.79 -2.64
C TYR A 195 -3.08 37.59 -2.81
N SER A 196 -2.33 37.27 -3.87
CA SER A 196 -1.24 38.04 -4.50
C SER A 196 0.21 37.65 -4.21
N ASN A 197 0.48 36.61 -3.42
CA ASN A 197 1.87 36.15 -3.25
C ASN A 197 2.12 34.84 -4.03
N GLU A 198 2.63 34.97 -5.25
CA GLU A 198 3.29 33.87 -5.95
C GLU A 198 4.63 33.57 -5.26
N GLY A 199 4.58 32.92 -4.09
CA GLY A 199 5.73 32.38 -3.39
C GLY A 199 5.74 30.85 -3.46
N ASP A 200 6.93 30.25 -3.44
CA ASP A 200 7.09 28.79 -3.37
C ASP A 200 6.59 28.28 -1.99
N VAL A 201 5.28 28.09 -1.84
CA VAL A 201 4.72 27.41 -0.67
C VAL A 201 5.07 25.93 -0.73
N LYS A 202 5.53 25.40 0.41
CA LYS A 202 6.11 24.07 0.56
C LYS A 202 5.45 23.29 1.68
N GLY A 203 5.65 21.98 1.64
CA GLY A 203 5.18 21.05 2.66
C GLY A 203 5.25 19.62 2.13
N ASN A 204 5.17 18.67 3.06
CA ASN A 204 5.17 17.25 2.73
C ASN A 204 3.87 16.62 3.22
N ILE A 205 3.19 15.93 2.31
CA ILE A 205 2.02 15.13 2.61
C ILE A 205 2.38 13.67 2.31
N THR A 206 2.23 12.81 3.29
CA THR A 206 2.44 11.36 3.15
C THR A 206 1.12 10.65 3.42
N ILE A 207 0.61 9.88 2.46
CA ILE A 207 -0.66 9.15 2.59
C ILE A 207 -0.40 7.67 2.38
N ASN A 208 -0.37 6.92 3.48
CA ASN A 208 -0.13 5.47 3.46
C ASN A 208 -1.44 4.66 3.43
N GLY A 209 -2.58 5.29 3.73
CA GLY A 209 -3.86 4.60 3.73
C GLY A 209 -5.02 5.52 4.07
N GLY A 210 -6.22 4.95 4.09
CA GLY A 210 -7.47 5.67 4.35
C GLY A 210 -8.26 5.95 3.08
N ASN A 211 -9.52 6.36 3.28
CA ASN A 211 -10.43 6.80 2.24
C ASN A 211 -10.63 8.32 2.39
N ILE A 212 -10.08 9.09 1.47
CA ILE A 212 -9.97 10.54 1.57
C ILE A 212 -10.85 11.18 0.51
N THR A 213 -11.67 12.14 0.90
CA THR A 213 -12.42 13.00 -0.01
C THR A 213 -12.05 14.45 0.28
N THR A 214 -11.49 15.13 -0.71
CA THR A 214 -11.04 16.53 -0.61
C THR A 214 -11.31 17.26 -1.91
N SER A 215 -11.49 18.58 -1.90
CA SER A 215 -11.54 19.35 -3.15
C SER A 215 -10.15 19.37 -3.79
N VAL A 216 -9.16 19.83 -3.04
CA VAL A 216 -7.79 19.99 -3.53
C VAL A 216 -6.83 19.34 -2.54
N LEU A 217 -5.94 18.49 -3.05
CA LEU A 217 -4.82 17.89 -2.32
C LEU A 217 -3.53 18.58 -2.74
N GLY A 218 -2.86 19.27 -1.81
CA GLY A 218 -1.69 20.08 -2.10
C GLY A 218 -1.98 21.56 -1.87
N SER A 219 -1.84 22.38 -2.91
CA SER A 219 -2.04 23.84 -2.83
C SER A 219 -3.26 24.34 -3.61
N ALA A 220 -3.79 25.50 -3.23
CA ALA A 220 -5.08 25.96 -3.70
C ALA A 220 -5.05 26.66 -5.08
N ARG A 221 -3.90 27.15 -5.55
CA ARG A 221 -3.84 28.09 -6.69
C ARG A 221 -2.59 27.99 -7.60
N GLY A 222 -1.86 26.88 -7.57
CA GLY A 222 -0.71 26.64 -8.45
C GLY A 222 0.55 27.38 -8.01
N GLY A 223 1.71 26.88 -8.47
CA GLY A 223 3.04 27.42 -8.11
C GLY A 223 3.70 26.76 -6.89
N SER A 224 3.17 25.63 -6.43
CA SER A 224 3.56 25.05 -5.12
C SER A 224 4.53 23.89 -5.25
N VAL A 225 5.51 23.86 -4.33
CA VAL A 225 6.53 22.81 -4.22
C VAL A 225 6.12 21.87 -3.08
N MET A 226 4.87 21.40 -3.14
CA MET A 226 4.35 20.38 -2.23
C MET A 226 4.80 19.01 -2.70
N ASN A 227 5.35 18.21 -1.80
CA ASN A 227 5.64 16.80 -2.07
C ASN A 227 4.50 15.95 -1.54
N ILE A 228 3.91 15.14 -2.40
CA ILE A 228 2.85 14.19 -2.05
C ILE A 228 3.40 12.79 -2.30
N GLY A 229 3.50 11.98 -1.26
CA GLY A 229 3.99 10.61 -1.35
C GLY A 229 3.22 9.68 -0.43
N GLY A 230 3.76 8.48 -0.23
CA GLY A 230 3.17 7.46 0.63
C GLY A 230 3.16 6.11 -0.06
N ASN A 231 3.52 5.06 0.67
CA ASN A 231 3.75 3.73 0.09
C ASN A 231 2.74 2.70 0.63
N GLY A 232 1.46 3.03 0.57
CA GLY A 232 0.42 2.09 1.00
C GLY A 232 -0.77 2.05 0.04
N ASN A 233 -1.98 1.92 0.58
CA ASN A 233 -3.17 1.58 -0.21
C ASN A 233 -4.27 2.64 -0.06
N ALA A 234 -3.89 3.92 -0.16
CA ALA A 234 -4.84 5.01 -0.01
C ALA A 234 -5.82 5.06 -1.18
N ILE A 235 -7.08 5.41 -0.91
CA ILE A 235 -8.07 5.73 -1.93
C ILE A 235 -8.44 7.21 -1.74
N ILE A 236 -8.23 8.02 -2.77
CA ILE A 236 -8.37 9.47 -2.71
C ILE A 236 -9.35 9.92 -3.78
N TYR A 237 -10.39 10.65 -3.37
CA TYR A 237 -11.29 11.38 -4.25
C TYR A 237 -10.95 12.87 -4.15
N THR A 238 -10.50 13.45 -5.26
CA THR A 238 -10.08 14.85 -5.32
C THR A 238 -10.42 15.51 -6.64
N GLU A 239 -10.74 16.80 -6.61
CA GLU A 239 -10.97 17.59 -7.82
C GLU A 239 -9.63 18.00 -8.47
N LEU A 240 -8.58 18.12 -7.65
CA LEU A 240 -7.24 18.49 -8.10
C LEU A 240 -6.17 17.93 -7.16
N VAL A 241 -5.06 17.48 -7.74
CA VAL A 241 -3.78 17.29 -7.05
C VAL A 241 -2.85 18.41 -7.49
N ASP A 242 -2.55 19.36 -6.60
CA ASP A 242 -1.65 20.49 -6.86
C ASP A 242 -0.36 20.33 -6.04
N GLY A 243 0.46 19.38 -6.47
CA GLY A 243 1.75 19.03 -5.88
C GLY A 243 2.48 17.99 -6.72
N THR A 244 3.74 17.74 -6.38
CA THR A 244 4.53 16.70 -7.04
C THR A 244 4.27 15.36 -6.37
N LEU A 245 3.76 14.39 -7.13
CA LEU A 245 3.64 13.01 -6.69
C LEU A 245 5.02 12.35 -6.73
N ASN A 246 5.56 11.99 -5.57
CA ASN A 246 6.87 11.38 -5.39
C ASN A 246 6.73 10.06 -4.62
N GLU A 247 7.04 8.94 -5.28
CA GLU A 247 6.93 7.59 -4.68
C GLU A 247 5.55 7.32 -4.06
N PHE A 248 4.49 7.81 -4.71
CA PHE A 248 3.11 7.61 -4.27
C PHE A 248 2.57 6.25 -4.71
N ASN A 249 1.93 5.55 -3.78
CA ASN A 249 1.23 4.29 -3.96
C ASN A 249 -0.22 4.45 -3.45
N GLY A 250 -1.20 4.23 -4.33
CA GLY A 250 -2.62 4.43 -4.04
C GLY A 250 -3.48 4.57 -5.29
N ILE A 251 -4.77 4.82 -5.08
CA ILE A 251 -5.74 5.11 -6.14
C ILE A 251 -6.22 6.55 -6.00
N ILE A 252 -6.12 7.32 -7.07
CA ILE A 252 -6.63 8.69 -7.13
C ILE A 252 -7.80 8.72 -8.10
N PHE A 253 -8.96 9.19 -7.63
CA PHE A 253 -10.14 9.53 -8.40
C PHE A 253 -10.16 11.05 -8.59
N ASP A 254 -9.96 11.49 -9.83
CA ASP A 254 -10.18 12.86 -10.27
C ASP A 254 -11.67 13.09 -10.47
N THR A 255 -12.29 13.81 -9.54
CA THR A 255 -13.72 14.08 -9.55
C THR A 255 -14.14 15.19 -10.52
N ASN A 256 -13.19 15.97 -11.05
CA ASN A 256 -13.46 16.97 -12.07
C ASN A 256 -13.52 16.34 -13.47
N ASN A 257 -12.61 15.41 -13.74
CA ASN A 257 -12.48 14.78 -15.05
C ASN A 257 -13.16 13.40 -15.14
N ASN A 258 -13.65 12.88 -14.02
CA ASN A 258 -14.17 11.52 -13.87
C ASN A 258 -13.17 10.46 -14.35
N THR A 259 -11.90 10.65 -14.01
CA THR A 259 -10.85 9.68 -14.27
C THR A 259 -10.33 9.14 -12.94
N SER A 260 -9.70 7.98 -12.99
CA SER A 260 -9.04 7.40 -11.84
C SER A 260 -7.82 6.60 -12.28
N GLU A 261 -6.77 6.62 -11.45
CA GLU A 261 -5.51 5.94 -11.75
C GLU A 261 -5.03 5.15 -10.54
N VAL A 262 -4.62 3.90 -10.78
CA VAL A 262 -3.86 3.09 -9.83
C VAL A 262 -2.37 3.40 -10.01
N MET A 263 -1.75 3.94 -8.97
CA MET A 263 -0.34 4.30 -8.95
C MET A 263 0.41 3.33 -8.04
N GLY A 264 1.42 2.64 -8.58
CA GLY A 264 2.21 1.67 -7.82
C GLY A 264 1.49 0.34 -7.58
N ASN A 265 1.79 -0.30 -6.45
CA ASN A 265 1.25 -1.63 -6.11
C ASN A 265 0.20 -1.51 -5.01
N VAL A 266 -1.07 -1.46 -5.41
CA VAL A 266 -2.19 -1.21 -4.52
C VAL A 266 -2.92 -2.51 -4.20
N THR A 267 -3.27 -2.69 -2.92
CA THR A 267 -4.18 -3.73 -2.44
C THR A 267 -5.41 -3.08 -1.81
N ILE A 268 -6.60 -3.32 -2.37
CA ILE A 268 -7.86 -2.89 -1.74
C ILE A 268 -8.32 -3.93 -0.71
N SER A 269 -8.65 -3.45 0.48
CA SER A 269 -9.11 -4.27 1.62
C SER A 269 -10.58 -4.01 1.99
N GLU A 270 -11.24 -3.11 1.27
CA GLU A 270 -12.66 -2.76 1.40
C GLU A 270 -13.26 -2.69 0.01
N ASP A 271 -14.59 -2.87 -0.08
CA ASP A 271 -15.30 -2.82 -1.35
C ASP A 271 -15.07 -1.48 -2.07
N LEU A 272 -14.85 -1.55 -3.38
CA LEU A 272 -14.61 -0.38 -4.23
C LEU A 272 -15.57 -0.40 -5.40
N SER A 273 -16.20 0.74 -5.65
CA SER A 273 -17.06 0.94 -6.83
C SER A 273 -16.42 1.92 -7.80
N ILE A 274 -16.38 1.55 -9.08
CA ILE A 274 -16.02 2.42 -10.20
C ILE A 274 -17.33 2.89 -10.83
N PRO A 275 -17.75 4.16 -10.63
CA PRO A 275 -19.04 4.63 -11.10
C PRO A 275 -19.16 4.67 -12.63
N ALA A 276 -20.39 4.65 -13.15
CA ALA A 276 -20.68 4.56 -14.58
C ALA A 276 -20.03 5.61 -15.50
N ASN A 277 -19.69 6.79 -14.96
CA ASN A 277 -19.06 7.87 -15.69
C ASN A 277 -17.54 7.96 -15.47
N TYR A 278 -16.95 7.01 -14.74
CA TYR A 278 -15.52 6.97 -14.45
C TYR A 278 -14.77 5.97 -15.32
N THR A 279 -13.53 6.34 -15.65
CA THR A 279 -12.53 5.42 -16.18
C THR A 279 -11.45 5.18 -15.12
N LEU A 280 -11.21 3.92 -14.76
CA LEU A 280 -10.08 3.49 -13.92
C LEU A 280 -8.98 2.90 -14.79
N THR A 281 -7.80 3.53 -14.79
CA THR A 281 -6.62 3.02 -15.47
C THR A 281 -5.66 2.38 -14.48
N ILE A 282 -5.24 1.14 -14.77
CA ILE A 282 -4.11 0.48 -14.13
C ILE A 282 -2.93 0.59 -15.10
N SER A 283 -2.03 1.54 -14.85
CA SER A 283 -0.84 1.80 -15.67
C SER A 283 0.09 0.58 -15.76
N ALA A 284 0.93 0.50 -16.80
CA ALA A 284 1.70 -0.71 -17.13
C ALA A 284 2.69 -1.16 -16.04
N ASP A 285 3.15 -0.25 -15.20
CA ASP A 285 4.04 -0.46 -14.05
C ASP A 285 3.29 -0.56 -12.71
N SER A 286 1.96 -0.50 -12.74
CA SER A 286 1.09 -0.59 -11.57
C SER A 286 0.45 -1.97 -11.41
N SER A 287 0.03 -2.27 -10.18
CA SER A 287 -0.76 -3.45 -9.86
C SER A 287 -1.93 -3.14 -8.94
N LEU A 288 -3.06 -3.80 -9.17
CA LEU A 288 -4.25 -3.77 -8.32
C LEU A 288 -4.56 -5.16 -7.81
N THR A 289 -4.50 -5.34 -6.50
CA THR A 289 -4.92 -6.59 -5.83
C THR A 289 -6.24 -6.38 -5.11
N ILE A 290 -7.24 -7.18 -5.44
CA ILE A 290 -8.51 -7.27 -4.73
C ILE A 290 -8.36 -8.37 -3.68
N SER A 291 -8.46 -8.00 -2.40
CA SER A 291 -8.28 -8.95 -1.28
C SER A 291 -9.43 -9.97 -1.20
N GLU A 292 -9.18 -11.09 -0.51
CA GLU A 292 -10.21 -12.08 -0.23
C GLU A 292 -11.41 -11.46 0.51
N GLY A 293 -12.63 -11.78 0.08
CA GLY A 293 -13.87 -11.23 0.65
C GLY A 293 -14.21 -9.80 0.23
N VAL A 294 -13.39 -9.15 -0.60
CA VAL A 294 -13.62 -7.80 -1.13
C VAL A 294 -14.23 -7.85 -2.53
N THR A 295 -15.13 -6.92 -2.83
CA THR A 295 -15.76 -6.75 -4.15
C THR A 295 -15.28 -5.47 -4.83
N LEU A 296 -14.77 -5.59 -6.05
CA LEU A 296 -14.65 -4.49 -6.99
C LEU A 296 -15.88 -4.48 -7.90
N THR A 297 -16.75 -3.49 -7.75
CA THR A 297 -17.90 -3.28 -8.64
C THR A 297 -17.52 -2.27 -9.72
N ASN A 298 -17.54 -2.69 -10.98
CA ASN A 298 -17.34 -1.82 -12.12
C ASN A 298 -18.67 -1.51 -12.81
N GLU A 299 -19.15 -0.29 -12.71
CA GLU A 299 -20.25 0.23 -13.52
C GLU A 299 -19.74 1.10 -14.68
N GLY A 300 -18.50 1.58 -14.60
CA GLY A 300 -17.85 2.45 -15.58
C GLY A 300 -16.91 1.69 -16.51
N GLU A 301 -15.72 2.24 -16.71
CA GLU A 301 -14.67 1.64 -17.54
C GLU A 301 -13.44 1.30 -16.70
N ILE A 302 -12.89 0.09 -16.88
CA ILE A 302 -11.59 -0.31 -16.37
C ILE A 302 -10.67 -0.58 -17.56
N GLU A 303 -9.55 0.14 -17.62
CA GLU A 303 -8.45 -0.10 -18.54
C GLU A 303 -7.26 -0.69 -17.78
N ASN A 304 -7.01 -1.98 -17.95
CA ASN A 304 -5.87 -2.65 -17.35
C ASN A 304 -4.71 -2.79 -18.33
N LEU A 305 -3.68 -1.94 -18.17
CA LEU A 305 -2.40 -2.02 -18.87
C LEU A 305 -1.34 -2.77 -18.05
N GLY A 306 -1.46 -2.74 -16.72
CA GLY A 306 -0.55 -3.38 -15.77
C GLY A 306 -0.99 -4.77 -15.34
N SER A 307 -1.26 -4.93 -14.04
CA SER A 307 -1.69 -6.22 -13.48
C SER A 307 -2.86 -6.09 -12.52
N ILE A 308 -3.83 -6.99 -12.65
CA ILE A 308 -4.92 -7.19 -11.69
C ILE A 308 -4.80 -8.59 -11.10
N MET A 309 -4.79 -8.66 -9.76
CA MET A 309 -4.90 -9.90 -9.00
C MET A 309 -6.22 -9.91 -8.23
N ASN A 310 -7.17 -10.72 -8.69
CA ASN A 310 -8.46 -10.89 -8.04
C ASN A 310 -8.44 -12.10 -7.10
N ASN A 311 -8.19 -11.87 -5.81
CA ASN A 311 -8.41 -12.86 -4.76
C ASN A 311 -9.83 -12.75 -4.14
N GLY A 312 -10.57 -11.70 -4.48
CA GLY A 312 -11.94 -11.45 -4.04
C GLY A 312 -12.93 -11.68 -5.18
N ASN A 313 -13.77 -10.66 -5.44
CA ASN A 313 -14.75 -10.69 -6.51
C ASN A 313 -14.67 -9.43 -7.39
N ILE A 314 -14.85 -9.60 -8.70
CA ILE A 314 -15.05 -8.50 -9.64
C ILE A 314 -16.46 -8.62 -10.22
N GLN A 315 -17.32 -7.65 -9.93
CA GLN A 315 -18.64 -7.51 -10.54
C GLN A 315 -18.54 -6.49 -11.67
N ASN A 316 -18.53 -6.97 -12.91
CA ASN A 316 -18.36 -6.11 -14.08
C ASN A 316 -19.70 -5.89 -14.79
N GLU A 317 -20.33 -4.74 -14.51
CA GLU A 317 -21.55 -4.25 -15.16
C GLU A 317 -21.23 -3.21 -16.26
N GLY A 318 -20.00 -2.70 -16.28
CA GLY A 318 -19.46 -1.76 -17.28
C GLY A 318 -18.52 -2.43 -18.29
N THR A 319 -17.49 -1.70 -18.72
CA THR A 319 -16.45 -2.21 -19.61
C THR A 319 -15.17 -2.53 -18.85
N LEU A 320 -14.59 -3.71 -19.10
CA LEU A 320 -13.26 -4.07 -18.62
C LEU A 320 -12.40 -4.47 -19.81
N THR A 321 -11.43 -3.63 -20.15
CA THR A 321 -10.45 -3.89 -21.20
C THR A 321 -9.13 -4.31 -20.56
N ASN A 322 -8.74 -5.55 -20.79
CA ASN A 322 -7.51 -6.11 -20.27
C ASN A 322 -6.45 -6.22 -21.38
N THR A 323 -5.45 -5.35 -21.39
CA THR A 323 -4.26 -5.49 -22.25
C THR A 323 -3.01 -5.90 -21.48
N GLY A 324 -3.05 -5.78 -20.15
CA GLY A 324 -2.03 -6.29 -19.22
C GLY A 324 -2.29 -7.74 -18.81
N SER A 325 -2.09 -8.02 -17.52
CA SER A 325 -2.38 -9.31 -16.89
C SER A 325 -3.57 -9.22 -15.94
N LEU A 326 -4.45 -10.23 -15.98
CA LEU A 326 -5.60 -10.35 -15.09
C LEU A 326 -5.66 -11.79 -14.60
N ASN A 327 -5.43 -11.97 -13.29
CA ASN A 327 -5.50 -13.26 -12.62
C ASN A 327 -6.72 -13.28 -11.71
N SER A 328 -7.55 -14.30 -11.83
CA SER A 328 -8.79 -14.45 -11.06
C SER A 328 -9.10 -15.92 -10.84
N ASP A 329 -9.47 -16.28 -9.61
CA ASP A 329 -9.98 -17.61 -9.26
C ASP A 329 -11.45 -17.79 -9.71
N THR A 330 -12.15 -16.68 -10.01
CA THR A 330 -13.53 -16.67 -10.53
C THR A 330 -13.57 -16.23 -11.99
N GLU A 331 -14.54 -16.76 -12.74
CA GLU A 331 -14.86 -16.23 -14.06
C GLU A 331 -15.39 -14.80 -13.92
N ILE A 332 -14.88 -13.88 -14.75
CA ILE A 332 -15.31 -12.49 -14.76
C ILE A 332 -16.01 -12.25 -16.09
N GLU A 333 -17.30 -11.90 -16.03
CA GLU A 333 -18.10 -11.62 -17.22
C GLU A 333 -17.68 -10.28 -17.86
N GLY A 334 -17.82 -10.17 -19.19
CA GLY A 334 -17.65 -8.89 -19.89
C GLY A 334 -16.21 -8.38 -20.03
N VAL A 335 -15.19 -9.21 -19.76
CA VAL A 335 -13.79 -8.86 -20.00
C VAL A 335 -13.46 -8.93 -21.49
N THR A 336 -12.84 -7.89 -22.02
CA THR A 336 -12.32 -7.83 -23.40
C THR A 336 -10.80 -7.70 -23.42
N GLY A 337 -10.12 -8.10 -24.50
CA GLY A 337 -8.66 -8.03 -24.63
C GLY A 337 -7.95 -9.37 -24.37
N ASN A 338 -6.74 -9.32 -23.80
CA ASN A 338 -5.99 -10.51 -23.39
C ASN A 338 -6.88 -11.36 -22.47
N THR A 339 -6.96 -12.65 -22.75
CA THR A 339 -7.74 -13.60 -21.95
C THR A 339 -7.29 -13.60 -20.50
N ILE A 340 -8.24 -13.80 -19.58
CA ILE A 340 -7.97 -14.10 -18.17
C ILE A 340 -7.07 -15.34 -18.17
N ASN A 341 -5.78 -15.11 -17.96
CA ASN A 341 -4.81 -16.17 -18.00
C ASN A 341 -4.46 -16.45 -16.55
N PRO A 342 -4.77 -17.64 -15.98
CA PRO A 342 -3.92 -18.11 -14.91
C PRO A 342 -2.54 -18.18 -15.53
N ALA A 343 -1.62 -17.28 -15.14
CA ALA A 343 -0.30 -17.21 -15.77
C ALA A 343 0.28 -18.62 -15.86
N SER A 344 0.53 -19.13 -17.06
CA SER A 344 1.08 -20.48 -17.20
C SER A 344 2.60 -20.38 -17.27
N TYR A 345 3.31 -21.05 -16.38
CA TYR A 345 4.75 -21.19 -16.51
C TYR A 345 5.10 -22.42 -17.35
N GLU A 346 6.12 -22.28 -18.19
CA GLU A 346 6.63 -23.38 -19.00
C GLU A 346 7.73 -24.15 -18.29
N TYR A 347 7.81 -25.46 -18.53
CA TYR A 347 8.96 -26.25 -18.12
C TYR A 347 10.12 -26.01 -19.10
N LEU A 348 11.22 -25.44 -18.59
CA LEU A 348 12.49 -25.33 -19.28
C LEU A 348 13.16 -26.70 -19.43
N GLU A 349 13.02 -27.56 -18.42
CA GLU A 349 13.53 -28.93 -18.41
C GLU A 349 12.56 -29.87 -17.69
N GLY A 350 12.56 -31.15 -18.09
CA GLY A 350 11.80 -32.20 -17.43
C GLY A 350 10.45 -32.54 -18.08
N THR A 351 10.27 -32.24 -19.36
CA THR A 351 9.09 -32.66 -20.10
C THR A 351 9.20 -34.11 -20.59
N ASN A 352 8.10 -34.88 -20.48
CA ASN A 352 8.00 -36.27 -20.94
C ASN A 352 9.12 -37.21 -20.42
N LEU A 353 9.59 -36.98 -19.18
CA LEU A 353 10.65 -37.80 -18.59
C LEU A 353 10.21 -39.25 -18.39
N LYS A 354 11.19 -40.15 -18.38
CA LYS A 354 11.01 -41.56 -17.99
C LYS A 354 11.76 -41.85 -16.70
N PHE A 355 11.13 -42.60 -15.81
CA PHE A 355 11.70 -43.12 -14.59
C PHE A 355 11.66 -44.65 -14.62
N ILE A 356 12.83 -45.28 -14.67
CA ILE A 356 12.98 -46.73 -14.62
C ILE A 356 13.18 -47.15 -13.16
N LYS A 357 12.22 -47.90 -12.63
CA LYS A 357 12.31 -48.45 -11.26
C LYS A 357 13.59 -49.24 -11.07
N ASP A 358 14.20 -49.08 -9.89
CA ASP A 358 15.44 -49.72 -9.47
C ASP A 358 16.72 -49.28 -10.22
N GLU A 359 16.62 -48.40 -11.23
CA GLU A 359 17.77 -47.79 -11.93
C GLU A 359 17.88 -46.29 -11.65
N ASP A 360 16.76 -45.58 -11.78
CA ASP A 360 16.68 -44.15 -11.55
C ASP A 360 16.38 -43.85 -10.09
N LYS A 361 16.97 -42.76 -9.59
CA LYS A 361 16.74 -42.30 -8.20
C LYS A 361 15.69 -41.21 -8.10
N THR A 362 15.55 -40.33 -9.09
CA THR A 362 14.74 -39.11 -8.97
C THR A 362 14.47 -38.50 -10.34
N LEU A 363 13.41 -37.71 -10.45
CA LEU A 363 13.17 -36.83 -11.60
C LEU A 363 13.31 -35.37 -11.17
N THR A 364 13.99 -34.58 -12.00
CA THR A 364 14.19 -33.15 -11.78
C THR A 364 13.52 -32.37 -12.89
N PHE A 365 12.81 -31.32 -12.52
CA PHE A 365 12.05 -30.46 -13.39
C PHE A 365 12.46 -29.01 -13.13
N ARG A 366 12.56 -28.21 -14.20
CA ARG A 366 12.94 -26.81 -14.11
C ARG A 366 11.90 -25.97 -14.82
N ILE A 367 11.31 -25.02 -14.12
CA ILE A 367 10.18 -24.20 -14.57
C ILE A 367 10.66 -22.78 -14.78
N ASN A 368 10.19 -22.11 -15.83
CA ASN A 368 10.48 -20.71 -16.17
C ASN A 368 9.77 -19.72 -15.23
N ALA A 369 9.96 -19.88 -13.93
CA ALA A 369 9.36 -19.06 -12.87
C ALA A 369 10.42 -18.68 -11.85
N ASP A 370 10.36 -17.45 -11.33
CA ASP A 370 11.19 -17.03 -10.20
C ASP A 370 10.88 -17.90 -8.97
N TYR A 371 11.93 -18.30 -8.25
CA TYR A 371 11.77 -19.19 -7.09
C TYR A 371 11.05 -18.52 -5.91
N SER A 372 11.14 -17.21 -5.78
CA SER A 372 10.42 -16.44 -4.75
C SER A 372 8.89 -16.59 -4.84
N LEU A 373 8.39 -16.89 -6.04
CA LEU A 373 6.98 -17.19 -6.29
C LEU A 373 6.57 -18.59 -5.82
N PHE A 374 7.54 -19.49 -5.62
CA PHE A 374 7.31 -20.84 -5.08
C PHE A 374 7.57 -20.90 -3.57
N GLU A 375 8.62 -20.23 -3.09
CA GLU A 375 9.06 -20.24 -1.68
C GLU A 375 7.96 -19.84 -0.69
N ASN A 376 7.05 -18.96 -1.11
CA ASN A 376 5.96 -18.44 -0.28
C ASN A 376 4.61 -19.09 -0.59
N GLY A 377 4.51 -20.41 -0.47
CA GLY A 377 3.24 -21.16 -0.57
C GLY A 377 2.95 -21.83 -1.90
N GLY A 378 3.99 -22.10 -2.71
CA GLY A 378 3.89 -22.95 -3.89
C GLY A 378 3.51 -24.39 -3.53
N LYS A 379 2.80 -25.06 -4.44
CA LYS A 379 2.25 -26.42 -4.22
C LYS A 379 2.57 -27.33 -5.40
N VAL A 380 2.96 -28.56 -5.11
CA VAL A 380 3.28 -29.59 -6.12
C VAL A 380 2.21 -30.68 -6.10
N TYR A 381 1.77 -31.08 -7.29
CA TYR A 381 0.73 -32.09 -7.48
C TYR A 381 1.18 -33.15 -8.49
N VAL A 382 0.80 -34.40 -8.27
CA VAL A 382 0.90 -35.49 -9.26
C VAL A 382 -0.48 -36.09 -9.46
N ASN A 383 -0.98 -36.08 -10.69
CA ASN A 383 -2.37 -36.44 -11.04
C ASN A 383 -3.39 -35.75 -10.13
N ASP A 384 -3.23 -34.42 -9.97
CA ASP A 384 -4.06 -33.54 -9.13
C ASP A 384 -4.07 -33.85 -7.62
N LYS A 385 -3.28 -34.82 -7.16
CA LYS A 385 -3.06 -35.07 -5.73
C LYS A 385 -1.91 -34.22 -5.22
N LEU A 386 -2.16 -33.42 -4.18
CA LEU A 386 -1.14 -32.62 -3.50
C LEU A 386 -0.07 -33.53 -2.87
N LEU A 387 1.20 -33.21 -3.11
CA LEU A 387 2.35 -33.89 -2.51
C LEU A 387 2.66 -33.33 -1.13
N ASP A 388 3.17 -34.19 -0.26
CA ASP A 388 3.76 -33.78 1.02
C ASP A 388 5.14 -33.15 0.76
N GLU A 389 5.54 -32.15 1.57
CA GLU A 389 6.84 -31.48 1.45
C GLU A 389 8.03 -32.44 1.59
N LYS A 390 7.86 -33.61 2.22
CA LYS A 390 8.90 -34.64 2.31
C LYS A 390 9.09 -35.47 1.03
N ASP A 391 8.16 -35.37 0.07
CA ASP A 391 8.13 -36.19 -1.14
C ASP A 391 8.80 -35.47 -2.34
N TYR A 392 9.24 -34.22 -2.16
CA TYR A 392 10.00 -33.45 -3.14
C TYR A 392 10.94 -32.43 -2.49
N THR A 393 11.92 -31.96 -3.26
CA THR A 393 12.77 -30.82 -2.89
C THR A 393 12.66 -29.69 -3.93
N SER A 394 12.85 -28.45 -3.49
CA SER A 394 12.78 -27.27 -4.35
C SER A 394 13.97 -26.31 -4.13
N LYS A 395 14.41 -25.59 -5.17
CA LYS A 395 15.50 -24.59 -5.07
C LYS A 395 15.51 -23.57 -6.22
N SER A 396 16.34 -22.52 -6.07
CA SER A 396 16.58 -21.46 -7.05
C SER A 396 17.48 -21.87 -8.24
N GLY A 397 17.34 -21.15 -9.36
CA GLY A 397 17.94 -21.44 -10.67
C GLY A 397 16.93 -21.41 -11.83
N SER A 398 15.95 -20.49 -11.76
CA SER A 398 14.52 -20.75 -12.05
C SER A 398 13.92 -21.72 -11.03
N THR A 399 12.60 -21.94 -10.99
CA THR A 399 12.01 -22.85 -9.99
C THR A 399 12.33 -24.30 -10.35
N ILE A 400 13.18 -24.95 -9.55
CA ILE A 400 13.56 -26.36 -9.74
C ILE A 400 12.79 -27.20 -8.73
N ILE A 401 12.07 -28.21 -9.22
CA ILE A 401 11.34 -29.20 -8.42
C ILE A 401 11.94 -30.57 -8.67
N LYS A 402 12.24 -31.31 -7.61
CA LYS A 402 12.83 -32.65 -7.69
C LYS A 402 12.01 -33.63 -6.87
N LEU A 403 11.41 -34.62 -7.52
CA LEU A 403 10.61 -35.65 -6.86
C LEU A 403 11.52 -36.70 -6.21
N ASP A 404 11.30 -36.99 -4.93
CA ASP A 404 12.23 -37.82 -4.15
C ASP A 404 12.12 -39.31 -4.47
N GLU A 405 13.21 -40.04 -4.23
CA GLU A 405 13.36 -41.46 -4.59
C GLU A 405 12.31 -42.36 -3.95
N GLN A 406 12.00 -42.12 -2.67
CA GLN A 406 10.98 -42.89 -1.95
C GLN A 406 9.60 -42.68 -2.57
N TYR A 407 9.27 -41.44 -2.95
CA TYR A 407 8.01 -41.11 -3.61
C TYR A 407 7.95 -41.77 -4.99
N MET A 408 8.98 -41.62 -5.82
CA MET A 408 9.04 -42.19 -7.17
C MET A 408 8.91 -43.71 -7.18
N ASN A 409 9.58 -44.41 -6.25
CA ASN A 409 9.49 -45.87 -6.14
C ASN A 409 8.12 -46.35 -5.66
N SER A 410 7.37 -45.51 -4.93
CA SER A 410 5.99 -45.82 -4.48
C SER A 410 4.96 -45.79 -5.60
N LEU A 411 5.22 -45.06 -6.70
CA LEU A 411 4.30 -44.95 -7.83
C LEU A 411 4.20 -46.27 -8.61
N ASN A 412 3.02 -46.61 -9.14
CA ASN A 412 2.88 -47.74 -10.06
C ASN A 412 3.46 -47.41 -11.44
N THR A 413 3.67 -48.42 -12.28
CA THR A 413 4.03 -48.17 -13.68
C THR A 413 2.88 -47.48 -14.40
N GLY A 414 3.15 -46.42 -15.16
CA GLY A 414 2.12 -45.63 -15.83
C GLY A 414 2.57 -44.21 -16.18
N SER A 415 1.66 -43.43 -16.78
CA SER A 415 1.85 -42.02 -17.10
C SER A 415 1.26 -41.13 -16.00
N TYR A 416 1.96 -40.03 -15.71
CA TYR A 416 1.64 -39.10 -14.64
C TYR A 416 1.74 -37.66 -15.12
N VAL A 417 0.87 -36.80 -14.60
CA VAL A 417 0.92 -35.34 -14.79
C VAL A 417 1.51 -34.71 -13.54
N LEU A 418 2.63 -33.99 -13.69
CA LEU A 418 3.16 -33.11 -12.66
C LEU A 418 2.56 -31.71 -12.88
N LYS A 419 1.99 -31.13 -11.82
CA LYS A 419 1.47 -29.76 -11.81
C LYS A 419 2.09 -28.99 -10.65
N VAL A 420 2.56 -27.78 -10.91
CA VAL A 420 3.12 -26.87 -9.90
C VAL A 420 2.31 -25.59 -9.91
N ILE A 421 1.79 -25.19 -8.76
CA ILE A 421 1.05 -23.93 -8.56
C ILE A 421 1.92 -22.99 -7.74
N PHE A 422 2.04 -21.75 -8.17
CA PHE A 422 2.85 -20.71 -7.54
C PHE A 422 1.98 -19.80 -6.65
N ASN A 423 2.61 -18.95 -5.84
CA ASN A 423 1.92 -18.03 -4.93
C ASN A 423 0.99 -17.04 -5.66
N ASN A 424 1.38 -16.63 -6.87
CA ASN A 424 0.59 -15.83 -7.80
C ASN A 424 -0.43 -16.68 -8.58
N LYS A 425 -0.75 -17.90 -8.12
CA LYS A 425 -1.71 -18.86 -8.68
C LYS A 425 -1.40 -19.36 -10.10
N ALA A 426 -0.30 -18.90 -10.68
CA ALA A 426 0.21 -19.39 -11.94
C ALA A 426 0.45 -20.90 -11.86
N GLU A 427 0.22 -21.64 -12.95
CA GLU A 427 0.46 -23.08 -13.01
C GLU A 427 1.49 -23.48 -14.07
N ALA A 428 2.27 -24.50 -13.78
CA ALA A 428 3.07 -25.23 -14.77
C ALA A 428 2.59 -26.68 -14.81
N LYS A 429 2.36 -27.25 -16.00
CA LYS A 429 2.03 -28.68 -16.18
C LYS A 429 3.01 -29.39 -17.09
N THR A 430 3.37 -30.61 -16.73
CA THR A 430 4.11 -31.53 -17.60
C THR A 430 3.78 -32.98 -17.30
N THR A 431 4.31 -33.91 -18.08
CA THR A 431 4.07 -35.34 -17.94
C THR A 431 5.38 -36.10 -17.73
N PHE A 432 5.31 -37.23 -17.03
CA PHE A 432 6.39 -38.22 -16.92
C PHE A 432 5.83 -39.64 -16.87
N THR A 433 6.66 -40.64 -17.15
CA THR A 433 6.27 -42.06 -17.18
C THR A 433 7.13 -42.88 -16.22
N VAL A 434 6.51 -43.79 -15.47
CA VAL A 434 7.19 -44.78 -14.61
C VAL A 434 7.16 -46.15 -15.31
N GLU A 435 8.33 -46.75 -15.54
CA GLU A 435 8.52 -48.04 -16.19
C GLU A 435 9.28 -49.02 -15.27
N LYS A 436 9.09 -50.33 -15.47
CA LYS A 436 9.95 -51.36 -14.86
C LYS A 436 11.12 -51.64 -15.79
N LYS A 437 12.27 -51.96 -15.21
CA LYS A 437 13.42 -52.51 -15.94
C LYS A 437 12.96 -53.71 -16.80
N LYS A 438 13.27 -53.69 -18.09
CA LYS A 438 13.06 -54.85 -18.96
C LYS A 438 14.05 -55.95 -18.56
N GLU A 439 13.56 -57.11 -18.14
CA GLU A 439 14.40 -58.31 -18.01
C GLU A 439 14.80 -58.79 -19.41
N GLU A 440 16.09 -58.95 -19.68
CA GLU A 440 16.58 -59.61 -20.89
C GLU A 440 16.28 -61.12 -20.80
N GLU A 441 15.35 -61.61 -21.62
CA GLU A 441 15.12 -63.05 -21.80
C GLU A 441 16.38 -63.71 -22.40
N LYS A 442 17.05 -64.55 -21.61
CA LYS A 442 18.06 -65.50 -22.10
C LYS A 442 17.37 -66.64 -22.86
N THR A 443 17.51 -66.65 -24.19
CA THR A 443 17.05 -67.75 -25.05
C THR A 443 18.12 -68.85 -25.13
N ALA A 444 17.71 -70.09 -24.83
CA ALA A 444 18.49 -71.31 -25.00
C ALA A 444 18.51 -71.78 -26.47
N THR A 445 19.65 -72.28 -26.92
CA THR A 445 19.96 -72.72 -28.28
C THR A 445 19.54 -74.17 -28.55
N VAL A 446 18.88 -74.42 -29.69
CA VAL A 446 18.93 -75.70 -30.43
C VAL A 446 19.14 -75.39 -31.93
N LYS A 447 20.20 -75.98 -32.51
CA LYS A 447 20.52 -75.93 -33.95
C LYS A 447 20.04 -77.21 -34.63
N THR A 448 19.42 -77.11 -35.82
CA THR A 448 19.75 -77.89 -37.03
C THR A 448 19.19 -77.13 -38.26
N THR A 449 20.00 -76.32 -38.94
CA THR A 449 20.63 -76.53 -40.28
C THR A 449 19.68 -76.72 -41.47
N ASN A 450 19.61 -75.70 -42.34
CA ASN A 450 20.05 -75.78 -43.74
C ASN A 450 20.32 -74.37 -44.29
N GLU A 451 21.48 -74.25 -44.94
CA GLU A 451 22.13 -73.06 -45.50
C GLU A 451 21.35 -72.51 -46.72
N THR A 452 21.46 -71.22 -47.10
CA THR A 452 22.52 -70.73 -48.01
C THR A 452 22.53 -69.18 -48.03
N THR A 453 23.68 -68.56 -47.66
CA THR A 453 24.32 -67.28 -48.10
C THR A 453 23.47 -66.03 -48.44
N ALA A 454 23.76 -64.77 -48.05
CA ALA A 454 25.01 -64.13 -47.61
C ALA A 454 24.78 -62.79 -46.86
N SER A 455 25.73 -62.48 -45.97
CA SER A 455 26.29 -61.17 -45.54
C SER A 455 25.43 -60.13 -44.81
N SER A 456 25.62 -60.18 -43.48
CA SER A 456 25.30 -59.21 -42.43
C SER A 456 26.15 -57.94 -42.42
N LYS A 457 25.57 -56.82 -42.00
CA LYS A 457 26.15 -55.96 -40.93
C LYS A 457 25.05 -55.14 -40.25
N ILE A 458 24.64 -55.62 -39.07
CA ILE A 458 23.85 -54.85 -38.09
C ILE A 458 24.89 -54.22 -37.16
N GLU A 459 24.98 -52.89 -37.14
CA GLU A 459 25.84 -52.17 -36.21
C GLU A 459 25.09 -51.95 -34.88
N ASN A 460 25.69 -52.40 -33.77
CA ASN A 460 25.33 -51.99 -32.41
C ASN A 460 25.43 -50.46 -32.28
N PRO A 461 24.56 -49.79 -31.50
CA PRO A 461 24.81 -48.40 -31.14
C PRO A 461 26.06 -48.32 -30.25
N LYS A 462 27.09 -47.64 -30.76
CA LYS A 462 28.27 -47.26 -29.98
C LYS A 462 27.89 -46.14 -29.02
N THR A 463 27.81 -46.44 -27.74
CA THR A 463 27.95 -45.44 -26.67
C THR A 463 29.41 -44.98 -26.62
N SER A 464 29.83 -44.08 -27.51
CA SER A 464 31.14 -43.42 -27.39
C SER A 464 31.29 -42.07 -28.11
N ASP A 465 30.23 -41.46 -28.65
CA ASP A 465 30.34 -40.17 -29.35
C ASP A 465 29.53 -39.06 -28.67
N LYS A 466 29.94 -38.66 -27.46
CA LYS A 466 29.66 -37.31 -26.90
C LYS A 466 30.81 -36.72 -26.08
N ILE A 467 32.01 -37.32 -26.06
CA ILE A 467 33.16 -36.76 -25.31
C ILE A 467 33.80 -35.57 -26.06
N ILE A 468 33.67 -35.50 -27.39
CA ILE A 468 34.29 -34.41 -28.20
C ILE A 468 33.50 -33.08 -28.11
N ILE A 469 32.20 -33.11 -27.80
CA ILE A 469 31.37 -31.90 -27.65
C ILE A 469 31.55 -31.24 -26.26
N TYR A 470 31.93 -32.01 -25.23
CA TYR A 470 32.21 -31.44 -23.90
C TYR A 470 33.62 -30.84 -23.76
N LEU A 471 34.58 -31.21 -24.62
CA LEU A 471 35.92 -30.61 -24.63
C LEU A 471 36.00 -29.29 -25.42
N SER A 472 35.05 -28.98 -26.29
CA SER A 472 34.98 -27.69 -27.01
C SER A 472 34.29 -26.56 -26.23
N LEU A 473 33.50 -26.87 -25.20
CA LEU A 473 32.84 -25.88 -24.33
C LEU A 473 33.69 -25.42 -23.14
N LEU A 474 34.77 -26.14 -22.80
CA LEU A 474 35.76 -25.72 -21.80
C LEU A 474 36.80 -24.72 -22.34
N GLY A 475 36.85 -24.51 -23.67
CA GLY A 475 37.76 -23.56 -24.34
C GLY A 475 37.22 -22.13 -24.50
N LEU A 476 35.94 -21.87 -24.19
CA LEU A 476 35.33 -20.54 -24.33
C LEU A 476 35.08 -19.81 -23.00
N SER A 477 35.34 -20.43 -21.85
CA SER A 477 35.18 -19.78 -20.53
C SER A 477 36.46 -19.19 -19.93
N ILE A 478 37.59 -19.17 -20.66
CA ILE A 478 38.86 -18.58 -20.19
C ILE A 478 39.15 -17.20 -20.85
N ILE A 479 38.43 -16.81 -21.91
CA ILE A 479 38.62 -15.49 -22.55
C ILE A 479 37.76 -14.39 -21.88
N GLY A 480 36.70 -14.75 -21.14
CA GLY A 480 35.87 -13.79 -20.40
C GLY A 480 36.46 -13.31 -19.06
N LEU A 481 37.37 -14.08 -18.44
CA LEU A 481 37.91 -13.76 -17.11
C LEU A 481 39.20 -12.93 -17.13
N ILE A 482 39.87 -12.79 -18.29
CA ILE A 482 41.03 -11.89 -18.46
C ILE A 482 40.58 -10.45 -18.80
N GLY A 483 39.37 -10.26 -19.34
CA GLY A 483 38.81 -8.94 -19.64
C GLY A 483 38.32 -8.15 -18.41
N MET A 484 37.93 -8.81 -17.33
CA MET A 484 37.48 -8.15 -16.08
C MET A 484 38.62 -7.72 -15.16
N HIS A 485 39.86 -8.20 -15.36
CA HIS A 485 40.99 -7.78 -14.53
C HIS A 485 41.72 -6.52 -15.03
N PHE A 486 41.46 -6.07 -16.26
CA PHE A 486 42.08 -4.84 -16.82
C PHE A 486 41.18 -3.59 -16.80
N LYS A 487 39.87 -3.71 -16.57
CA LYS A 487 38.97 -2.54 -16.52
C LYS A 487 38.92 -1.84 -15.16
N LYS A 488 39.41 -2.49 -14.08
CA LYS A 488 39.41 -1.93 -12.71
C LYS A 488 40.66 -1.08 -12.38
N LYS A 489 41.49 -0.75 -13.37
CA LYS A 489 42.73 0.06 -13.19
C LYS A 489 42.81 1.33 -14.05
N LEU A 490 41.72 1.73 -14.72
CA LEU A 490 41.67 2.93 -15.57
C LEU A 490 40.63 3.99 -15.14
N PHE A 491 39.96 3.80 -14.01
CA PHE A 491 39.17 4.84 -13.34
C PHE A 491 39.43 4.79 -11.84
N ASN A 492 40.58 5.33 -11.46
CA ASN A 492 40.83 5.96 -10.17
C ASN A 492 41.61 7.25 -10.45
#